data_AF-A0A2N1ZDP8-F1
#
_entry.id   AF-A0A2N1ZDP8-F1
#
_cell.length_a   1.000
_cell.length_b   1.000
_cell.length_c   1.000
_cell.angle_alpha   90.00
_cell.angle_beta   90.00
_cell.angle_gamma   90.00
#
_symmetry.space_group_name_H-M   'P 1'
#
loop_
_entity.id
_entity.type
_entity.pdbx_description
1 polymer ?
#
loop_
_entity_poly.entity_id
_entity_poly.type
_entity_poly.pdbx_seq_one_letter_code
_entity_poly.pdbx_strand_id
1 'polypeptide(L)'
;MTNIIKKSWNAAEVTIIKHDYLCGVPVAMIAAKLGRSRSSVRGKATCLQLQHDAHGSQWFSAEEDAFIQANAMSMTRANIAQSLGRTEGSITQRGRRLNISFDNPIKKARYEKNHTFFEVPTLENSYLAGLLAADGWIRPCNGDKTINQVGISLKAEDAHLLDHMRQATGYTGVIREYCVDAYPQAELRISGVEQWLIDLKKHWGLIPAKTFTLLPPDEKTLTPDQVKAFLVGFIEGDGYIAISGGTLKVSVVTASPEFADWLEQIFMRLGQAKPTRSLHVNGTAHYLDFYGANARRLCASLMEVGVHKLMRKWDIAQAEIAKHDLKGH
;
A
#
# COMPACT_ATOMS: atom_id res chain seq x y z
N MET A 1 -32.52 -61.95 14.06
CA MET A 1 -31.21 -61.47 14.56
C MET A 1 -30.12 -62.32 13.91
N THR A 2 -29.41 -61.77 12.92
CA THR A 2 -28.31 -62.47 12.24
C THR A 2 -27.18 -62.69 13.24
N ASN A 3 -26.85 -63.95 13.49
CA ASN A 3 -25.78 -64.36 14.39
C ASN A 3 -24.44 -63.97 13.74
N ILE A 4 -23.87 -62.81 14.09
CA ILE A 4 -22.57 -62.37 13.59
C ILE A 4 -21.51 -63.21 14.29
N ILE A 5 -21.09 -64.30 13.65
CA ILE A 5 -19.93 -65.07 14.07
C ILE A 5 -18.70 -64.16 13.91
N LYS A 6 -18.14 -63.69 15.03
CA LYS A 6 -16.89 -62.92 15.01
C LYS A 6 -15.77 -63.84 14.49
N LYS A 7 -15.27 -63.56 13.28
CA LYS A 7 -14.12 -64.27 12.69
C LYS A 7 -12.92 -64.21 13.67
N SER A 8 -12.56 -65.34 14.25
CA SER A 8 -11.42 -65.48 15.15
C SER A 8 -10.11 -65.14 14.42
N TRP A 9 -9.14 -64.61 15.16
CA TRP A 9 -7.82 -64.29 14.60
C TRP A 9 -6.97 -65.56 14.53
N ASN A 10 -6.42 -65.88 13.36
CA ASN A 10 -5.46 -66.98 13.24
C ASN A 10 -4.00 -66.48 13.43
N ALA A 11 -3.08 -67.42 13.64
CA ALA A 11 -1.67 -67.10 13.90
C ALA A 11 -1.01 -66.32 12.74
N ALA A 12 -1.32 -66.65 11.48
CA ALA A 12 -0.78 -65.97 10.31
C ALA A 12 -1.26 -64.51 10.21
N GLU A 13 -2.55 -64.23 10.45
CA GLU A 13 -3.10 -62.88 10.49
C GLU A 13 -2.46 -62.03 11.60
N VAL A 14 -2.17 -62.65 12.77
CA VAL A 14 -1.48 -61.96 13.88
C VAL A 14 -0.03 -61.63 13.52
N THR A 15 0.69 -62.54 12.85
CA THR A 15 2.06 -62.28 12.37
C THR A 15 2.09 -61.14 11.36
N ILE A 16 1.15 -61.10 10.42
CA ILE A 16 1.04 -60.02 9.44
C ILE A 16 0.77 -58.67 10.13
N ILE A 17 -0.14 -58.63 11.11
CA ILE A 17 -0.39 -57.40 11.88
C ILE A 17 0.87 -56.97 12.64
N LYS A 18 1.56 -57.87 13.34
CA LYS A 18 2.77 -57.51 14.08
C LYS A 18 3.82 -56.88 13.17
N HIS A 19 4.10 -57.53 12.03
CA HIS A 19 5.08 -57.04 11.07
C HIS A 19 4.64 -55.73 10.41
N ASP A 20 3.50 -55.74 9.71
CA ASP A 20 3.09 -54.62 8.85
C ASP A 20 2.76 -53.35 9.66
N TYR A 21 2.24 -53.51 10.89
CA TYR A 21 1.93 -52.39 11.78
C TYR A 21 3.21 -51.73 12.35
N LEU A 22 4.23 -52.55 12.67
CA LEU A 22 5.55 -52.07 13.09
C LEU A 22 6.38 -51.52 11.94
N CYS A 23 6.12 -51.92 10.69
CA CYS A 23 6.74 -51.35 9.49
C CYS A 23 6.00 -50.12 8.94
N GLY A 24 4.99 -49.60 9.67
CA GLY A 24 4.30 -48.37 9.30
C GLY A 24 3.37 -48.47 8.09
N VAL A 25 3.02 -49.70 7.66
CA VAL A 25 2.11 -49.93 6.53
C VAL A 25 0.72 -49.35 6.85
N PRO A 26 0.11 -48.50 6.01
CA PRO A 26 -1.19 -47.92 6.31
C PRO A 26 -2.24 -48.96 6.68
N VAL A 27 -2.95 -48.74 7.80
CA VAL A 27 -3.98 -49.64 8.33
C VAL A 27 -5.03 -50.05 7.29
N ALA A 28 -5.32 -49.20 6.30
CA ALA A 28 -6.21 -49.53 5.19
C ALA A 28 -5.68 -50.67 4.29
N MET A 29 -4.38 -50.71 4.02
CA MET A 29 -3.74 -51.77 3.25
C MET A 29 -3.67 -53.08 4.03
N ILE A 30 -3.36 -53.00 5.33
CA ILE A 30 -3.38 -54.16 6.23
C ILE A 30 -4.80 -54.77 6.28
N ALA A 31 -5.82 -53.91 6.38
CA ALA A 31 -7.22 -54.32 6.37
C ALA A 31 -7.62 -55.05 5.08
N ALA A 32 -7.23 -54.51 3.92
CA ALA A 32 -7.47 -55.14 2.61
C ALA A 32 -6.75 -56.50 2.49
N LYS A 33 -5.46 -56.56 2.86
CA LYS A 33 -4.63 -57.77 2.84
C LYS A 33 -5.20 -58.91 3.68
N LEU A 34 -5.86 -58.59 4.79
CA LEU A 34 -6.43 -59.57 5.72
C LEU A 34 -7.93 -59.86 5.48
N GLY A 35 -8.57 -59.15 4.55
CA GLY A 35 -10.01 -59.21 4.34
C GLY A 35 -10.81 -58.84 5.60
N ARG A 36 -10.34 -57.82 6.35
CA ARG A 36 -10.94 -57.35 7.62
C ARG A 36 -11.21 -55.85 7.58
N SER A 37 -12.03 -55.34 8.50
CA SER A 37 -12.26 -53.89 8.62
C SER A 37 -11.09 -53.18 9.30
N ARG A 38 -10.91 -51.89 8.99
CA ARG A 38 -9.90 -51.02 9.63
C ARG A 38 -10.02 -51.02 11.16
N SER A 39 -11.24 -50.99 11.67
CA SER A 39 -11.51 -51.02 13.12
C SER A 39 -11.12 -52.36 13.75
N SER A 40 -11.30 -53.48 13.04
CA SER A 40 -10.88 -54.80 13.51
C SER A 40 -9.35 -54.90 13.63
N VAL A 41 -8.62 -54.41 12.62
CA VAL A 41 -7.15 -54.36 12.63
C VAL A 41 -6.63 -53.50 13.78
N ARG A 42 -7.17 -52.29 13.97
CA ARG A 42 -6.79 -51.40 15.09
C ARG A 42 -7.07 -52.04 16.44
N GLY A 43 -8.27 -52.59 16.64
CA GLY A 43 -8.63 -53.26 17.90
C GLY A 43 -7.70 -54.42 18.22
N LYS A 44 -7.30 -55.21 17.21
CA LYS A 44 -6.33 -56.29 17.41
C LYS A 44 -4.92 -55.77 17.72
N ALA A 45 -4.46 -54.74 17.03
CA ALA A 45 -3.17 -54.10 17.31
C ALA A 45 -3.11 -53.53 18.74
N THR A 46 -4.21 -52.95 19.22
CA THR A 46 -4.34 -52.49 20.63
C THR A 46 -4.25 -53.65 21.61
N CYS A 47 -4.95 -54.77 21.38
CA CYS A 47 -4.83 -55.96 22.23
C CYS A 47 -3.41 -56.56 22.23
N LEU A 48 -2.64 -56.34 21.16
CA LEU A 48 -1.26 -56.77 21.02
C LEU A 48 -0.25 -55.71 21.48
N GLN A 49 -0.73 -54.56 21.99
CA GLN A 49 0.09 -53.42 22.44
C GLN A 49 1.08 -52.91 21.39
N LEU A 50 0.71 -52.97 20.10
CA LEU A 50 1.56 -52.51 19.01
C LEU A 50 1.45 -51.00 18.84
N GLN A 51 2.60 -50.35 18.64
CA GLN A 51 2.72 -48.95 18.22
C GLN A 51 2.91 -48.91 16.70
N HIS A 52 2.15 -48.06 16.00
CA HIS A 52 2.25 -47.97 14.54
C HIS A 52 3.38 -47.03 14.15
N ASP A 53 4.33 -47.48 13.33
CA ASP A 53 5.54 -46.70 12.99
C ASP A 53 5.27 -45.45 12.12
N ALA A 54 4.09 -45.35 11.51
CA ALA A 54 3.63 -44.10 10.89
C ALA A 54 3.61 -42.88 11.83
N HIS A 55 3.69 -43.07 13.16
CA HIS A 55 3.87 -41.96 14.10
C HIS A 55 5.18 -41.18 13.89
N GLY A 56 6.26 -41.80 13.38
CA GLY A 56 7.52 -41.10 13.07
C GLY A 56 7.38 -40.05 11.97
N SER A 57 6.54 -40.32 10.96
CA SER A 57 6.25 -39.39 9.85
C SER A 57 5.36 -38.20 10.22
N GLN A 58 4.77 -38.18 11.42
CA GLN A 58 3.84 -37.13 11.86
C GLN A 58 4.52 -36.00 12.67
N TRP A 59 5.76 -36.20 13.09
CA TRP A 59 6.50 -35.17 13.82
C TRP A 59 7.12 -34.18 12.86
N PHE A 60 7.04 -32.90 13.23
CA PHE A 60 7.74 -31.82 12.55
C PHE A 60 9.19 -31.79 13.03
N SER A 61 10.13 -31.70 12.10
CA SER A 61 11.54 -31.48 12.43
C SER A 61 11.79 -30.03 12.88
N ALA A 62 12.97 -29.78 13.47
CA ALA A 62 13.37 -28.42 13.85
C ALA A 62 13.53 -27.51 12.62
N GLU A 63 13.97 -28.07 11.49
CA GLU A 63 14.11 -27.37 10.21
C GLU A 63 12.73 -27.02 9.62
N GLU A 64 11.77 -27.94 9.70
CA GLU A 64 10.38 -27.65 9.30
C GLU A 64 9.77 -26.55 10.17
N ASP A 65 10.01 -26.58 11.48
CA ASP A 65 9.56 -25.52 12.40
C ASP A 65 10.20 -24.17 12.08
N ALA A 66 11.52 -24.15 11.85
CA ALA A 66 12.25 -22.95 11.46
C ALA A 66 11.72 -22.40 10.13
N PHE A 67 11.42 -23.27 9.17
CA PHE A 67 10.83 -22.89 7.89
C PHE A 67 9.42 -22.29 8.07
N ILE A 68 8.58 -22.88 8.92
CA ILE A 68 7.25 -22.34 9.25
C ILE A 68 7.38 -20.95 9.89
N GLN A 69 8.29 -20.77 10.85
CA GLN A 69 8.54 -19.50 11.53
C GLN A 69 9.00 -18.40 10.55
N ALA A 70 10.00 -18.71 9.72
CA ALA A 70 10.56 -17.75 8.78
C ALA A 70 9.55 -17.28 7.71
N ASN A 71 8.57 -18.12 7.36
CA ASN A 71 7.67 -17.88 6.24
C ASN A 71 6.21 -17.57 6.63
N ALA A 72 5.88 -17.54 7.92
CA ALA A 72 4.50 -17.38 8.39
C ALA A 72 3.83 -16.06 7.96
N MET A 73 4.64 -15.01 7.76
CA MET A 73 4.17 -13.67 7.37
C MET A 73 4.17 -13.45 5.84
N SER A 74 4.95 -14.24 5.08
CA SER A 74 5.16 -14.03 3.64
C SER A 74 4.43 -15.05 2.77
N MET A 75 4.34 -16.30 3.22
CA MET A 75 3.70 -17.40 2.46
C MET A 75 2.29 -17.70 2.96
N THR A 76 1.50 -18.38 2.13
CA THR A 76 0.23 -18.95 2.61
C THR A 76 0.48 -20.28 3.30
N ARG A 77 -0.43 -20.68 4.21
CA ARG A 77 -0.39 -22.02 4.83
C ARG A 77 -0.40 -23.14 3.78
N ALA A 78 -1.09 -22.95 2.65
CA ALA A 78 -1.10 -23.89 1.54
C ALA A 78 0.26 -24.00 0.86
N ASN A 79 0.96 -22.88 0.63
CA ASN A 79 2.29 -22.89 0.04
C ASN A 79 3.32 -23.49 1.00
N ILE A 80 3.27 -23.15 2.28
CA ILE A 80 4.12 -23.76 3.31
C ILE A 80 3.88 -25.28 3.36
N ALA A 81 2.61 -25.70 3.32
CA ALA A 81 2.23 -27.11 3.27
C ALA A 81 2.81 -27.80 2.03
N GLN A 82 2.69 -27.18 0.86
CA GLN A 82 3.26 -27.70 -0.39
C GLN A 82 4.78 -27.83 -0.32
N SER A 83 5.49 -26.80 0.16
CA SER A 83 6.96 -26.80 0.31
C SER A 83 7.46 -27.88 1.26
N LEU A 84 6.70 -28.18 2.31
CA LEU A 84 7.06 -29.19 3.30
C LEU A 84 6.47 -30.59 2.98
N GLY A 85 5.71 -30.74 1.89
CA GLY A 85 4.99 -31.99 1.59
C GLY A 85 3.95 -32.37 2.67
N ARG A 86 3.40 -31.38 3.37
CA ARG A 86 2.42 -31.51 4.45
C ARG A 86 1.02 -31.10 4.00
N THR A 87 0.03 -31.29 4.87
CA THR A 87 -1.32 -30.74 4.66
C THR A 87 -1.44 -29.35 5.29
N GLU A 88 -2.30 -28.50 4.74
CA GLU A 88 -2.57 -27.17 5.32
C GLU A 88 -3.07 -27.26 6.78
N GLY A 89 -3.89 -28.27 7.07
CA GLY A 89 -4.39 -28.54 8.42
C GLY A 89 -3.28 -28.87 9.42
N SER A 90 -2.27 -29.66 9.00
CA SER A 90 -1.10 -29.96 9.85
C SER A 90 -0.24 -28.73 10.11
N ILE A 91 -0.03 -27.86 9.12
CA ILE A 91 0.69 -26.59 9.31
C ILE A 91 -0.08 -25.69 10.29
N THR A 92 -1.41 -25.62 10.17
CA THR A 92 -2.25 -24.84 11.07
C THR A 92 -2.13 -25.31 12.51
N GLN A 93 -2.21 -26.63 12.75
CA GLN A 93 -2.02 -27.17 14.11
C GLN A 93 -0.60 -26.95 14.62
N ARG A 94 0.42 -27.09 13.77
CA ARG A 94 1.80 -26.89 14.18
C ARG A 94 2.08 -25.44 14.55
N GLY A 95 1.66 -24.48 13.73
CA GLY A 95 1.82 -23.05 14.04
C GLY A 95 1.13 -22.64 15.34
N ARG A 96 -0.04 -23.22 15.68
CA ARG A 96 -0.66 -23.03 17.01
C ARG A 96 0.22 -23.50 18.16
N ARG A 97 0.89 -24.65 18.02
CA ARG A 97 1.82 -25.19 19.03
C ARG A 97 3.10 -24.37 19.14
N LEU A 98 3.53 -23.76 18.04
CA LEU A 98 4.68 -22.85 17.98
C LEU A 98 4.31 -21.39 18.34
N ASN A 99 3.03 -21.11 18.64
CA ASN A 99 2.50 -19.77 18.91
C ASN A 99 2.76 -18.75 17.79
N ILE A 100 2.60 -19.17 16.53
CA ILE A 100 2.83 -18.36 15.33
C ILE A 100 1.49 -17.86 14.75
N SER A 101 1.41 -16.56 14.42
CA SER A 101 0.33 -16.03 13.58
C SER A 101 0.66 -16.18 12.10
N PHE A 102 -0.29 -16.69 11.32
CA PHE A 102 -0.20 -16.75 9.85
C PHE A 102 -0.89 -15.55 9.19
N ASP A 103 -0.84 -14.38 9.84
CA ASP A 103 -1.33 -13.13 9.26
C ASP A 103 -0.46 -12.78 8.07
N ASN A 104 -0.92 -13.15 6.87
CA ASN A 104 -0.30 -12.74 5.63
C ASN A 104 -0.89 -11.38 5.22
N PRO A 105 -0.18 -10.25 5.41
CA PRO A 105 -0.65 -8.93 5.02
C PRO A 105 -0.89 -8.83 3.50
N ILE A 106 -0.15 -9.58 2.67
CA ILE A 106 -0.33 -9.64 1.22
C ILE A 106 -1.69 -10.24 0.88
N LYS A 107 -2.13 -11.28 1.60
CA LYS A 107 -3.44 -11.93 1.40
C LYS A 107 -4.63 -11.05 1.82
N LYS A 108 -4.41 -10.00 2.64
CA LYS A 108 -5.44 -9.02 3.00
C LYS A 108 -5.59 -7.89 1.97
N ALA A 109 -4.65 -7.75 1.04
CA ALA A 109 -4.70 -6.72 0.02
C ALA A 109 -5.41 -7.24 -1.23
N ARG A 110 -6.63 -6.73 -1.51
CA ARG A 110 -7.35 -6.98 -2.76
C ARG A 110 -6.57 -6.51 -4.01
N TYR A 111 -5.65 -5.57 -3.81
CA TYR A 111 -4.91 -4.88 -4.86
C TYR A 111 -3.43 -4.77 -4.48
N GLU A 112 -2.57 -5.05 -5.45
CA GLU A 112 -1.13 -4.85 -5.40
C GLU A 112 -0.80 -3.35 -5.36
N LYS A 113 0.39 -3.02 -4.85
CA LYS A 113 0.96 -1.67 -4.76
C LYS A 113 2.40 -1.75 -4.26
N ASN A 114 3.19 -0.73 -4.58
CA ASN A 114 4.51 -0.53 -4.00
C ASN A 114 4.37 0.04 -2.57
N HIS A 115 4.62 -0.78 -1.57
CA HIS A 115 4.50 -0.39 -0.15
C HIS A 115 5.56 0.62 0.31
N THR A 116 6.65 0.82 -0.43
CA THR A 116 7.75 1.72 -0.08
C THR A 116 7.91 2.88 -1.07
N PHE A 117 6.86 3.18 -1.85
CA PHE A 117 6.89 4.22 -2.89
C PHE A 117 7.37 5.61 -2.40
N PHE A 118 7.08 5.96 -1.15
CA PHE A 118 7.47 7.24 -0.54
C PHE A 118 8.73 7.17 0.34
N GLU A 119 9.34 5.99 0.50
CA GLU A 119 10.46 5.77 1.44
C GLU A 119 11.69 6.61 1.09
N VAL A 120 12.07 6.59 -0.18
CA VAL A 120 13.18 7.39 -0.73
C VAL A 120 12.60 8.48 -1.61
N PRO A 121 12.78 9.78 -1.29
CA PRO A 121 12.33 10.86 -2.14
C PRO A 121 12.89 10.77 -3.57
N THR A 122 12.02 10.97 -4.54
CA THR A 122 12.29 11.07 -5.99
C THR A 122 11.49 12.26 -6.54
N LEU A 123 11.78 12.68 -7.77
CA LEU A 123 10.97 13.73 -8.41
C LEU A 123 9.50 13.31 -8.50
N GLU A 124 9.26 12.07 -8.92
CA GLU A 124 7.93 11.49 -9.12
C GLU A 124 7.10 11.45 -7.82
N ASN A 125 7.65 10.87 -6.75
CA ASN A 125 6.90 10.78 -5.49
C ASN A 125 6.81 12.13 -4.77
N SER A 126 7.75 13.06 -4.98
CA SER A 126 7.63 14.42 -4.45
C SER A 126 6.51 15.18 -5.14
N TYR A 127 6.40 15.05 -6.46
CA TYR A 127 5.27 15.58 -7.23
C TYR A 127 3.93 15.03 -6.73
N LEU A 128 3.81 13.71 -6.57
CA LEU A 128 2.58 13.10 -6.06
C LEU A 128 2.29 13.49 -4.60
N ALA A 129 3.32 13.67 -3.76
CA ALA A 129 3.15 14.20 -2.41
C ALA A 129 2.61 15.64 -2.42
N GLY A 130 3.04 16.47 -3.37
CA GLY A 130 2.49 17.82 -3.59
C GLY A 130 1.03 17.80 -3.98
N LEU A 131 0.65 16.93 -4.92
CA LEU A 131 -0.74 16.76 -5.33
C LEU A 131 -1.61 16.25 -4.16
N LEU A 132 -1.08 15.32 -3.35
CA LEU A 132 -1.74 14.86 -2.12
C LEU A 132 -1.83 15.97 -1.06
N ALA A 133 -0.87 16.89 -1.01
CA ALA A 133 -0.87 18.03 -0.09
C ALA A 133 -2.01 19.00 -0.41
N ALA A 134 -2.36 19.14 -1.69
CA ALA A 134 -3.55 19.87 -2.12
C ALA A 134 -4.82 19.03 -1.89
N ASP A 135 -5.17 18.18 -2.85
CA ASP A 135 -6.47 17.49 -2.93
C ASP A 135 -6.55 16.14 -2.21
N GLY A 136 -5.41 15.65 -1.69
CA GLY A 136 -5.34 14.33 -1.04
C GLY A 136 -5.83 14.30 0.40
N TRP A 137 -5.93 13.11 0.98
CA TRP A 137 -6.21 12.91 2.39
C TRP A 137 -5.56 11.62 2.91
N ILE A 138 -5.26 11.64 4.21
CA ILE A 138 -4.69 10.50 4.93
C ILE A 138 -5.68 10.06 6.01
N ARG A 139 -5.95 8.76 6.08
CA ARG A 139 -6.82 8.13 7.08
C ARG A 139 -6.14 6.89 7.68
N PRO A 140 -5.55 7.01 8.88
CA PRO A 140 -4.94 5.87 9.57
C PRO A 140 -5.98 4.83 10.01
N CYS A 141 -7.14 5.29 10.52
CA CYS A 141 -8.16 4.45 11.12
C CYS A 141 -9.57 4.75 10.60
N ASN A 142 -10.47 3.77 10.70
CA ASN A 142 -11.92 3.93 10.53
C ASN A 142 -12.64 3.31 11.73
N GLY A 143 -13.06 4.14 12.69
CA GLY A 143 -13.37 3.68 14.04
C GLY A 143 -12.14 3.03 14.67
N ASP A 144 -12.33 1.87 15.30
CA ASP A 144 -11.24 1.11 15.94
C ASP A 144 -10.34 0.34 14.96
N LYS A 145 -10.68 0.33 13.67
CA LYS A 145 -9.95 -0.44 12.66
C LYS A 145 -8.85 0.39 12.03
N THR A 146 -7.60 -0.03 12.22
CA THR A 146 -6.46 0.47 11.43
C THR A 146 -6.61 0.06 9.96
N ILE A 147 -6.58 1.04 9.07
CA ILE A 147 -6.72 0.85 7.62
C ILE A 147 -5.54 1.40 6.82
N ASN A 148 -4.80 2.38 7.37
CA ASN A 148 -3.65 3.03 6.75
C ASN A 148 -3.90 3.38 5.28
N GLN A 149 -4.78 4.34 5.06
CA GLN A 149 -5.29 4.70 3.74
C GLN A 149 -4.85 6.10 3.32
N VAL A 150 -4.45 6.22 2.05
CA VAL A 150 -4.28 7.48 1.34
C VAL A 150 -5.35 7.56 0.27
N GLY A 151 -5.94 8.72 0.07
CA GLY A 151 -6.88 8.95 -1.02
C GLY A 151 -6.75 10.33 -1.62
N ILE A 152 -7.27 10.48 -2.84
CA ILE A 152 -7.33 11.75 -3.57
C ILE A 152 -8.57 11.72 -4.46
N SER A 153 -9.29 12.83 -4.49
CA SER A 153 -10.48 13.03 -5.30
C SER A 153 -10.27 14.23 -6.21
N LEU A 154 -10.52 14.07 -7.50
CA LEU A 154 -10.35 15.10 -8.51
C LEU A 154 -11.58 15.18 -9.42
N LYS A 155 -11.75 16.31 -10.09
CA LYS A 155 -12.73 16.44 -11.17
C LYS A 155 -12.46 15.41 -12.26
N ALA A 156 -13.50 14.91 -12.92
CA ALA A 156 -13.37 13.90 -13.96
C ALA A 156 -12.39 14.30 -15.10
N GLU A 157 -12.30 15.60 -15.42
CA GLU A 157 -11.36 16.14 -16.41
C GLU A 157 -9.88 15.88 -16.04
N ASP A 158 -9.57 15.88 -14.75
CA ASP A 158 -8.23 15.67 -14.21
C ASP A 158 -7.99 14.19 -13.77
N ALA A 159 -8.92 13.26 -14.11
CA ALA A 159 -8.84 11.86 -13.71
C ALA A 159 -7.59 11.12 -14.24
N HIS A 160 -6.96 11.63 -15.31
CA HIS A 160 -5.70 11.11 -15.84
C HIS A 160 -4.54 11.22 -14.82
N LEU A 161 -4.58 12.20 -13.91
CA LEU A 161 -3.63 12.30 -12.79
C LEU A 161 -3.78 11.15 -11.79
N LEU A 162 -5.01 10.68 -11.59
CA LEU A 162 -5.27 9.51 -10.75
C LEU A 162 -4.72 8.25 -11.39
N ASP A 163 -4.82 8.12 -12.72
CA ASP A 163 -4.23 6.99 -13.43
C ASP A 163 -2.70 7.05 -13.40
N HIS A 164 -2.10 8.23 -13.53
CA HIS A 164 -0.67 8.43 -13.37
C HIS A 164 -0.21 8.02 -11.96
N MET A 165 -0.87 8.48 -10.89
CA MET A 165 -0.59 8.05 -9.52
C MET A 165 -0.75 6.54 -9.34
N ARG A 166 -1.80 5.96 -9.91
CA ARG A 166 -2.07 4.52 -9.87
C ARG A 166 -0.93 3.73 -10.52
N GLN A 167 -0.47 4.14 -11.70
CA GLN A 167 0.63 3.51 -12.42
C GLN A 167 1.97 3.66 -11.66
N ALA A 168 2.31 4.88 -11.22
CA ALA A 168 3.54 5.17 -10.50
C ALA A 168 3.68 4.36 -9.21
N THR A 169 2.58 4.23 -8.47
CA THR A 169 2.54 3.46 -7.21
C THR A 169 2.40 1.95 -7.41
N GLY A 170 2.23 1.48 -8.65
CA GLY A 170 1.95 0.07 -8.95
C GLY A 170 0.61 -0.42 -8.40
N TYR A 171 -0.33 0.48 -8.14
CA TYR A 171 -1.63 0.11 -7.57
C TYR A 171 -2.53 -0.55 -8.62
N THR A 172 -3.02 -1.76 -8.34
CA THR A 172 -3.89 -2.51 -9.28
C THR A 172 -5.39 -2.33 -9.03
N GLY A 173 -5.76 -1.46 -8.08
CA GLY A 173 -7.15 -1.16 -7.82
C GLY A 173 -7.76 -0.16 -8.78
N VAL A 174 -9.10 -0.08 -8.75
CA VAL A 174 -9.87 0.79 -9.63
C VAL A 174 -9.83 2.24 -9.18
N ILE A 175 -9.85 3.16 -10.15
CA ILE A 175 -10.28 4.55 -9.97
C ILE A 175 -11.81 4.52 -9.90
N ARG A 176 -12.38 5.17 -8.88
CA ARG A 176 -13.82 5.22 -8.66
C ARG A 176 -14.37 6.49 -9.26
N GLU A 177 -15.49 6.39 -9.96
CA GLU A 177 -16.22 7.54 -10.49
C GLU A 177 -17.50 7.73 -9.69
N TYR A 178 -17.83 8.99 -9.41
CA TYR A 178 -19.04 9.38 -8.68
C TYR A 178 -19.45 10.81 -9.03
N CYS A 179 -20.63 11.24 -8.61
CA CYS A 179 -21.09 12.62 -8.77
C CYS A 179 -21.25 13.31 -7.42
N VAL A 180 -20.88 14.58 -7.35
CA VAL A 180 -21.20 15.50 -6.24
C VAL A 180 -22.02 16.63 -6.83
N ASP A 181 -23.28 16.78 -6.42
CA ASP A 181 -24.20 17.81 -6.94
C ASP A 181 -24.25 17.89 -8.48
N ALA A 182 -24.34 16.74 -9.15
CA ALA A 182 -24.29 16.56 -10.60
C ALA A 182 -22.93 16.85 -11.29
N TYR A 183 -21.88 17.19 -10.54
CA TYR A 183 -20.52 17.33 -11.06
C TYR A 183 -19.77 16.00 -10.98
N PRO A 184 -19.26 15.47 -12.11
CA PRO A 184 -18.55 14.20 -12.13
C PRO A 184 -17.16 14.33 -11.47
N GLN A 185 -16.84 13.37 -10.62
CA GLN A 185 -15.60 13.27 -9.85
C GLN A 185 -15.01 11.87 -10.02
N ALA A 186 -13.69 11.78 -9.91
CA ALA A 186 -12.96 10.54 -9.86
C ALA A 186 -12.14 10.48 -8.55
N GLU A 187 -11.93 9.29 -8.01
CA GLU A 187 -11.21 9.09 -6.76
C GLU A 187 -10.34 7.84 -6.79
N LEU A 188 -9.12 7.99 -6.27
CA LEU A 188 -8.23 6.89 -5.95
C LEU A 188 -8.14 6.72 -4.44
N ARG A 189 -8.36 5.50 -3.95
CA ARG A 189 -8.18 5.13 -2.53
C ARG A 189 -7.27 3.92 -2.40
N ILE A 190 -6.16 4.07 -1.69
CA ILE A 190 -5.14 3.04 -1.50
C ILE A 190 -5.01 2.74 -0.01
N SER A 191 -5.43 1.53 0.41
CA SER A 191 -5.40 1.07 1.81
C SER A 191 -4.26 0.10 2.08
N GLY A 192 -3.88 -0.03 3.35
CA GLY A 192 -2.82 -0.94 3.81
C GLY A 192 -1.43 -0.42 3.47
N VAL A 193 -1.24 0.89 3.47
CA VAL A 193 0.02 1.58 3.11
C VAL A 193 0.61 2.29 4.32
N GLU A 194 0.80 1.56 5.42
CA GLU A 194 1.33 2.11 6.68
C GLU A 194 2.65 2.87 6.50
N GLN A 195 3.57 2.30 5.74
CA GLN A 195 4.86 2.91 5.46
C GLN A 195 4.72 4.25 4.72
N TRP A 196 3.75 4.38 3.80
CA TRP A 196 3.48 5.66 3.13
C TRP A 196 3.09 6.75 4.13
N LEU A 197 2.28 6.44 5.15
CA LEU A 197 1.87 7.43 6.15
C LEU A 197 3.07 7.95 6.95
N ILE A 198 4.01 7.05 7.27
CA ILE A 198 5.25 7.40 7.98
C ILE A 198 6.11 8.30 7.10
N ASP A 199 6.33 7.92 5.85
CA ASP A 199 7.23 8.62 4.94
C ASP A 199 6.66 9.96 4.45
N LEU A 200 5.35 10.01 4.15
CA LEU A 200 4.64 11.23 3.78
C LEU A 200 4.75 12.29 4.88
N LYS A 201 4.62 11.88 6.15
CA LYS A 201 4.83 12.75 7.28
C LYS A 201 6.30 13.17 7.41
N LYS A 202 7.23 12.21 7.29
CA LYS A 202 8.66 12.41 7.50
C LYS A 202 9.25 13.42 6.52
N HIS A 203 9.01 13.24 5.22
CA HIS A 203 9.70 14.02 4.19
C HIS A 203 8.89 15.24 3.72
N TRP A 204 7.56 15.14 3.69
CA TRP A 204 6.68 16.19 3.13
C TRP A 204 5.71 16.82 4.13
N GLY A 205 5.71 16.40 5.40
CA GLY A 205 4.86 17.00 6.43
C GLY A 205 3.37 16.67 6.31
N LEU A 206 2.99 15.66 5.50
CA LEU A 206 1.59 15.30 5.29
C LEU A 206 1.04 14.47 6.46
N ILE A 207 -0.02 14.98 7.09
CA ILE A 207 -0.69 14.37 8.23
C ILE A 207 -2.21 14.21 7.98
N PRO A 208 -2.93 13.41 8.79
CA PRO A 208 -4.40 13.39 8.74
C PRO A 208 -5.02 14.75 9.06
N ALA A 209 -6.20 15.04 8.49
CA ALA A 209 -6.94 16.30 8.72
C ALA A 209 -6.13 17.59 8.47
N LYS A 210 -5.28 17.56 7.44
CA LYS A 210 -4.25 18.56 7.14
C LYS A 210 -4.73 19.96 6.76
N THR A 211 -6.01 20.20 6.44
CA THR A 211 -6.47 21.48 5.87
C THR A 211 -5.97 22.72 6.64
N PHE A 212 -5.96 22.66 7.98
CA PHE A 212 -5.51 23.76 8.84
C PHE A 212 -4.13 23.52 9.48
N THR A 213 -3.55 22.33 9.29
CA THR A 213 -2.38 21.84 10.04
C THR A 213 -1.31 21.23 9.13
N LEU A 214 -1.42 21.43 7.82
CA LEU A 214 -0.42 21.00 6.85
C LEU A 214 0.93 21.62 7.21
N LEU A 215 1.95 20.78 7.33
CA LEU A 215 3.31 21.20 7.61
C LEU A 215 4.10 21.34 6.29
N PRO A 216 5.14 22.18 6.25
CA PRO A 216 6.03 22.25 5.09
C PRO A 216 6.84 20.96 4.93
N PRO A 217 7.29 20.65 3.70
CA PRO A 217 8.27 19.59 3.47
C PRO A 217 9.58 19.85 4.24
N ASP A 218 10.23 18.77 4.67
CA ASP A 218 11.54 18.88 5.31
C ASP A 218 12.63 19.02 4.25
N GLU A 219 13.04 20.28 3.98
CA GLU A 219 14.11 20.62 3.04
C GLU A 219 15.48 20.00 3.40
N LYS A 220 15.66 19.41 4.60
CA LYS A 220 16.87 18.63 4.93
C LYS A 220 16.84 17.23 4.33
N THR A 221 15.66 16.70 4.06
CA THR A 221 15.44 15.38 3.47
C THR A 221 15.23 15.41 1.96
N LEU A 222 15.00 16.61 1.40
CA LEU A 222 14.70 16.81 0.00
C LEU A 222 15.78 17.63 -0.71
N THR A 223 16.11 17.24 -1.94
CA THR A 223 16.90 18.06 -2.86
C THR A 223 16.07 19.27 -3.35
N PRO A 224 16.72 20.34 -3.83
CA PRO A 224 16.01 21.50 -4.40
C PRO A 224 15.01 21.13 -5.50
N ASP A 225 15.35 20.17 -6.36
CA ASP A 225 14.47 19.74 -7.45
C ASP A 225 13.30 18.89 -6.96
N GLN A 226 13.45 18.13 -5.87
CA GLN A 226 12.34 17.44 -5.22
C GLN A 226 11.38 18.43 -4.55
N VAL A 227 11.89 19.52 -3.95
CA VAL A 227 11.05 20.61 -3.44
C VAL A 227 10.28 21.28 -4.58
N LYS A 228 10.94 21.57 -5.72
CA LYS A 228 10.26 22.09 -6.91
C LYS A 228 9.20 21.12 -7.44
N ALA A 229 9.49 19.82 -7.50
CA ALA A 229 8.53 18.81 -7.91
C ALA A 229 7.29 18.78 -7.01
N PHE A 230 7.48 18.85 -5.69
CA PHE A 230 6.40 18.99 -4.72
C PHE A 230 5.56 20.25 -4.98
N LEU A 231 6.19 21.41 -5.22
CA LEU A 231 5.47 22.64 -5.55
C LEU A 231 4.66 22.53 -6.85
N VAL A 232 5.20 21.87 -7.88
CA VAL A 232 4.47 21.61 -9.13
C VAL A 232 3.20 20.81 -8.82
N GLY A 233 3.30 19.70 -8.09
CA GLY A 233 2.13 18.90 -7.72
C GLY A 233 1.12 19.68 -6.86
N PHE A 234 1.60 20.48 -5.92
CA PHE A 234 0.73 21.30 -5.07
C PHE A 234 -0.02 22.39 -5.88
N ILE A 235 0.67 23.05 -6.81
CA ILE A 235 0.06 24.04 -7.72
C ILE A 235 -0.95 23.38 -8.66
N GLU A 236 -0.78 22.10 -9.00
CA GLU A 236 -1.74 21.39 -9.84
C GLU A 236 -3.05 21.09 -9.15
N GLY A 237 -3.03 20.79 -7.86
CA GLY A 237 -4.26 20.66 -7.08
C GLY A 237 -4.86 22.02 -6.70
N ASP A 238 -4.17 22.77 -5.84
CA ASP A 238 -4.70 23.98 -5.19
C ASP A 238 -4.25 25.30 -5.84
N GLY A 239 -3.45 25.22 -6.89
CA GLY A 239 -2.92 26.39 -7.57
C GLY A 239 -3.71 26.85 -8.79
N TYR A 240 -3.42 28.07 -9.22
CA TYR A 240 -3.99 28.71 -10.39
C TYR A 240 -2.89 29.44 -11.15
N ILE A 241 -2.76 29.16 -12.45
CA ILE A 241 -1.85 29.83 -13.37
C ILE A 241 -2.69 30.40 -14.49
N ALA A 242 -2.68 31.73 -14.67
CA ALA A 242 -3.45 32.38 -15.73
C ALA A 242 -2.93 33.78 -16.05
N ILE A 243 -3.50 34.42 -17.07
CA ILE A 243 -3.33 35.84 -17.33
C ILE A 243 -4.37 36.63 -16.54
N SER A 244 -3.93 37.57 -15.71
CA SER A 244 -4.79 38.47 -14.97
C SER A 244 -4.28 39.90 -15.12
N GLY A 245 -5.15 40.85 -15.49
CA GLY A 245 -4.73 42.24 -15.72
C GLY A 245 -3.62 42.40 -16.78
N GLY A 246 -3.57 41.50 -17.78
CA GLY A 246 -2.56 41.52 -18.84
C GLY A 246 -1.18 40.96 -18.42
N THR A 247 -1.07 40.33 -17.25
CA THR A 247 0.19 39.77 -16.76
C THR A 247 0.01 38.34 -16.26
N LEU A 248 1.08 37.53 -16.29
CA LEU A 248 1.05 36.18 -15.73
C LEU A 248 0.81 36.25 -14.22
N LYS A 249 -0.15 35.48 -13.72
CA LYS A 249 -0.46 35.31 -12.31
C LYS A 249 -0.29 33.83 -11.92
N VAL A 250 0.43 33.58 -10.83
CA VAL A 250 0.41 32.31 -10.09
C VAL A 250 -0.26 32.58 -8.75
N SER A 251 -1.23 31.76 -8.38
CA SER A 251 -1.92 31.85 -7.09
C SER A 251 -2.01 30.49 -6.45
N VAL A 252 -1.85 30.42 -5.14
CA VAL A 252 -2.12 29.22 -4.34
C VAL A 252 -2.90 29.60 -3.09
N VAL A 253 -3.66 28.66 -2.56
CA VAL A 253 -4.48 28.85 -1.35
C VAL A 253 -4.14 27.77 -0.33
N THR A 254 -4.04 28.14 0.94
CA THR A 254 -3.95 27.17 2.03
C THR A 254 -4.58 27.74 3.30
N ALA A 255 -5.18 26.88 4.13
CA ALA A 255 -5.69 27.28 5.44
C ALA A 255 -4.70 27.01 6.58
N SER A 256 -3.52 26.45 6.29
CA SER A 256 -2.43 26.30 7.25
C SER A 256 -1.54 27.55 7.25
N PRO A 257 -1.46 28.30 8.37
CA PRO A 257 -0.56 29.46 8.47
C PRO A 257 0.90 29.09 8.31
N GLU A 258 1.33 27.97 8.90
CA GLU A 258 2.72 27.49 8.83
C GLU A 258 3.12 27.13 7.40
N PHE A 259 2.22 26.46 6.67
CA PHE A 259 2.45 26.16 5.26
C PHE A 259 2.44 27.41 4.39
N ALA A 260 1.57 28.38 4.69
CA ALA A 260 1.55 29.67 4.01
C ALA A 260 2.85 30.46 4.22
N ASP A 261 3.40 30.47 5.44
CA ASP A 261 4.68 31.11 5.75
C ASP A 261 5.82 30.47 4.93
N TRP A 262 5.82 29.15 4.81
CA TRP A 262 6.80 28.43 3.99
C TRP A 262 6.62 28.71 2.49
N LEU A 263 5.38 28.70 1.98
CA LEU A 263 5.07 29.04 0.58
C LEU A 263 5.55 30.45 0.22
N GLU A 264 5.39 31.41 1.14
CA GLU A 264 5.87 32.78 0.98
C GLU A 264 7.39 32.84 0.84
N GLN A 265 8.13 32.11 1.68
CA GLN A 265 9.58 32.05 1.65
C GLN A 265 10.11 31.35 0.39
N ILE A 266 9.53 30.21 0.02
CA ILE A 266 9.99 29.43 -1.14
C ILE A 266 9.67 30.14 -2.46
N PHE A 267 8.50 30.79 -2.59
CA PHE A 267 8.19 31.61 -3.75
C PHE A 267 9.08 32.84 -3.82
N MET A 268 9.44 33.44 -2.68
CA MET A 268 10.42 34.52 -2.65
C MET A 268 11.79 34.06 -3.16
N ARG A 269 12.25 32.88 -2.76
CA ARG A 269 13.52 32.30 -3.20
C ARG A 269 13.53 32.01 -4.71
N LEU A 270 12.50 31.33 -5.22
CA LEU A 270 12.43 30.93 -6.64
C LEU A 270 12.07 32.09 -7.57
N GLY A 271 11.19 32.97 -7.10
CA GLY A 271 10.68 34.13 -7.84
C GLY A 271 11.52 35.40 -7.72
N GLN A 272 12.49 35.41 -6.78
CA GLN A 272 13.33 36.55 -6.43
C GLN A 272 12.54 37.80 -5.99
N ALA A 273 11.34 37.62 -5.45
CA ALA A 273 10.49 38.70 -4.96
C ALA A 273 9.46 38.15 -3.99
N LYS A 274 9.04 38.94 -3.00
CA LYS A 274 8.04 38.51 -2.03
C LYS A 274 6.64 38.41 -2.68
N PRO A 275 5.89 37.31 -2.50
CA PRO A 275 4.52 37.23 -2.99
C PRO A 275 3.59 38.14 -2.18
N THR A 276 2.47 38.52 -2.79
CA THR A 276 1.39 39.16 -2.05
C THR A 276 0.65 38.09 -1.27
N ARG A 277 0.45 38.32 0.03
CA ARG A 277 -0.37 37.45 0.88
C ARG A 277 -1.61 38.20 1.36
N SER A 278 -2.77 37.60 1.20
CA SER A 278 -4.03 38.10 1.73
C SER A 278 -4.80 36.99 2.44
N LEU A 279 -5.76 37.39 3.28
CA LEU A 279 -6.67 36.47 3.97
C LEU A 279 -8.03 36.50 3.29
N HIS A 280 -8.68 35.34 3.21
CA HIS A 280 -10.10 35.26 2.87
C HIS A 280 -10.92 36.13 3.83
N VAL A 281 -12.09 36.59 3.39
CA VAL A 281 -13.00 37.41 4.22
C VAL A 281 -13.39 36.75 5.55
N ASN A 282 -13.38 35.41 5.59
CA ASN A 282 -13.67 34.63 6.79
C ASN A 282 -12.45 34.41 7.70
N GLY A 283 -11.26 34.92 7.32
CA GLY A 283 -10.03 34.87 8.11
C GLY A 283 -9.31 33.51 8.15
N THR A 284 -9.80 32.48 7.45
CA THR A 284 -9.31 31.10 7.58
C THR A 284 -8.35 30.63 6.48
N ALA A 285 -8.41 31.21 5.29
CA ALA A 285 -7.58 30.80 4.15
C ALA A 285 -6.65 31.92 3.71
N HIS A 286 -5.38 31.58 3.52
CA HIS A 286 -4.34 32.46 2.99
C HIS A 286 -4.25 32.29 1.48
N TYR A 287 -4.34 33.41 0.76
CA TYR A 287 -4.04 33.50 -0.67
C TYR A 287 -2.62 34.02 -0.84
N LEU A 288 -1.81 33.31 -1.62
CA LEU A 288 -0.49 33.78 -2.03
C LEU A 288 -0.49 34.00 -3.53
N ASP A 289 -0.34 35.26 -3.93
CA ASP A 289 -0.37 35.68 -5.32
C ASP A 289 1.00 36.19 -5.79
N PHE A 290 1.34 35.79 -7.01
CA PHE A 290 2.57 36.16 -7.70
C PHE A 290 2.26 36.66 -9.10
N TYR A 291 2.91 37.75 -9.54
CA TYR A 291 2.56 38.45 -10.78
C TYR A 291 3.76 38.74 -11.68
N GLY A 292 3.50 38.84 -12.98
CA GLY A 292 4.39 39.36 -14.01
C GLY A 292 5.76 38.72 -14.07
N ALA A 293 6.81 39.54 -14.05
CA ALA A 293 8.20 39.06 -14.18
C ALA A 293 8.56 38.06 -13.09
N ASN A 294 8.03 38.24 -11.88
CA ASN A 294 8.28 37.35 -10.75
C ASN A 294 7.57 36.01 -10.96
N ALA A 295 6.30 36.03 -11.38
CA ALA A 295 5.55 34.84 -11.79
C ALA A 295 6.25 34.05 -12.89
N ARG A 296 6.79 34.74 -13.90
CA ARG A 296 7.56 34.10 -14.98
C ARG A 296 8.83 33.41 -14.46
N ARG A 297 9.61 34.05 -13.57
CA ARG A 297 10.79 33.41 -12.97
C ARG A 297 10.44 32.20 -12.11
N LEU A 298 9.39 32.30 -11.31
CA LEU A 298 8.88 31.18 -10.53
C LEU A 298 8.50 30.01 -11.45
N CYS A 299 7.67 30.26 -12.48
CA CYS A 299 7.27 29.23 -13.43
C CYS A 299 8.45 28.65 -14.20
N ALA A 300 9.39 29.48 -14.69
CA ALA A 300 10.58 29.01 -15.38
C ALA A 300 11.38 28.03 -14.50
N SER A 301 11.62 28.39 -13.23
CA SER A 301 12.33 27.51 -12.30
C SER A 301 11.59 26.20 -12.00
N LEU A 302 10.26 26.25 -11.87
CA LEU A 302 9.44 25.04 -11.68
C LEU A 302 9.32 24.19 -12.95
N MET A 303 9.49 24.79 -14.14
CA MET A 303 9.44 24.06 -15.40
C MET A 303 10.71 23.27 -15.69
N GLU A 304 11.83 23.58 -15.04
CA GLU A 304 13.10 22.85 -15.15
C GLU A 304 12.99 21.39 -14.68
N VAL A 305 12.08 21.09 -13.74
CA VAL A 305 11.95 19.72 -13.21
C VAL A 305 11.10 18.84 -14.11
N GLY A 306 11.64 17.68 -14.49
CA GLY A 306 11.02 16.70 -15.39
C GLY A 306 9.93 15.86 -14.73
N VAL A 307 8.86 16.49 -14.25
CA VAL A 307 7.64 15.84 -13.73
C VAL A 307 6.43 16.14 -14.58
N HIS A 308 5.35 15.38 -14.38
CA HIS A 308 4.06 15.59 -15.04
C HIS A 308 3.59 17.05 -14.88
N LYS A 309 2.97 17.58 -15.95
CA LYS A 309 2.46 18.96 -16.00
C LYS A 309 1.11 19.02 -16.72
N LEU A 310 0.09 19.54 -16.05
CA LEU A 310 -1.19 19.88 -16.64
C LEU A 310 -1.04 21.01 -17.67
N MET A 311 -1.13 20.65 -18.96
CA MET A 311 -1.01 21.58 -20.08
C MET A 311 -1.91 22.82 -19.92
N ARG A 312 -3.15 22.64 -19.45
CA ARG A 312 -4.10 23.75 -19.21
C ARG A 312 -3.59 24.86 -18.26
N LYS A 313 -2.60 24.58 -17.42
CA LYS A 313 -1.94 25.55 -16.54
C LYS A 313 -0.58 25.97 -17.08
N TRP A 314 0.27 25.00 -17.42
CA TRP A 314 1.68 25.24 -17.72
C TRP A 314 1.92 25.81 -19.12
N ASP A 315 1.05 25.52 -20.10
CA ASP A 315 1.15 26.11 -21.45
C ASP A 315 0.96 27.63 -21.40
N ILE A 316 0.12 28.12 -20.48
CA ILE A 316 -0.08 29.57 -20.27
C ILE A 316 1.22 30.22 -19.79
N ALA A 317 1.87 29.60 -18.80
CA ALA A 317 3.16 30.08 -18.30
C ALA A 317 4.23 30.04 -19.40
N GLN A 318 4.32 28.93 -20.13
CA GLN A 318 5.28 28.75 -21.22
C GLN A 318 5.11 29.82 -22.30
N ALA A 319 3.88 30.07 -22.74
CA ALA A 319 3.58 31.06 -23.77
C ALA A 319 3.97 32.48 -23.31
N GLU A 320 3.75 32.84 -22.04
CA GLU A 320 4.13 34.16 -21.53
C GLU A 320 5.62 34.34 -21.30
N ILE A 321 6.33 33.28 -20.92
CA ILE A 321 7.80 33.30 -20.82
C ILE A 321 8.38 33.55 -22.23
N ALA A 322 7.96 32.77 -23.22
CA ALA A 322 8.45 32.89 -24.60
C ALA A 322 8.18 34.26 -25.22
N LYS A 323 6.99 34.85 -25.00
CA LYS A 323 6.66 36.21 -25.48
C LYS A 323 7.59 37.29 -24.93
N HIS A 324 8.09 37.11 -23.71
CA HIS A 324 8.95 38.09 -23.07
C HIS A 324 10.42 37.93 -23.45
N ASP A 325 10.89 36.71 -23.67
CA ASP A 325 12.25 36.46 -24.15
C ASP A 325 12.46 37.04 -25.56
N LEU A 326 11.43 36.97 -26.42
CA LEU A 326 11.45 37.57 -27.77
C LEU A 326 11.42 39.10 -27.79
N LYS A 327 10.99 39.77 -26.70
CA LYS A 327 10.95 41.24 -26.60
C LYS A 327 12.21 41.83 -25.97
N GLY A 328 13.11 40.98 -25.48
CA GLY A 328 14.38 41.39 -24.87
C GLY A 328 15.57 41.36 -25.83
N HIS A 329 15.35 41.30 -27.15
CA HIS A 329 16.38 41.36 -28.20
C HIS A 329 16.15 42.56 -29.11
#